data_AF-A0A355CDU7-F1
#
_entry.id   AF-A0A355CDU7-F1
#
_cell.length_a   1.000
_cell.length_b   1.000
_cell.length_c   1.000
_cell.angle_alpha   90.00
_cell.angle_beta   90.00
_cell.angle_gamma   90.00
#
_symmetry.space_group_name_H-M   'P 1'
#
loop_
_entity.id
_entity.type
_entity.pdbx_description
1 polymer ?
#
loop_
_entity_poly.entity_id
_entity_poly.type
_entity_poly.pdbx_seq_one_letter_code
_entity_poly.pdbx_strand_id
1 'polypeptide(L)'
;MNTRNLDDQVESTENGAIEVADQFQNAAATSANSQTELNAEKLGRVYFIRHGESTSNERNIFAGVLDVDLTSFGRLQARRAGVDLKKKGTKFDAVYVSHMRRARQTCEIALAESQALNSPDIPVQIDHRISEKSFGIFAGRNLNLLRLALGYEGFEEMLHSHNEAPPAGEKIAQVYARAARFYEDKVVPHLERGETVLVVCHQYVLEPLALYLSGLPPSSYKHLKLPNGKALSGVELVNFRDKESGGAASLRKEINDLSIMWAILIYAAAFLLGSLVRAISTSEAGIPSELFRAIIVACLAASTFYTYLDIDFAASKRKVTSTVKYLVYGWMVVRWAVGLSLIFSGFLYQSPADLYKVLWVLFWMVPPALTSPVLSVLWGGNLYPSAVLSRTLSIVAPLALLATLKVANLPINVDSLIFFGVILILGLAIPGAIAQFWRDKSPVESNHHSKNWKFIGVLAVAFMALATGFQFTPSTFISDLFSATDMNRSLACLQQLAIATLVFVSMRLLAVLTSVLTKGKLSKAEA
;
A
#
# COMPACT_ATOMS: atom_id res chain seq x y z
N MET A 1 -25.35 -30.17 5.68
CA MET A 1 -26.14 -30.63 4.52
C MET A 1 -25.44 -30.14 3.26
N ASN A 2 -25.14 -31.06 2.34
CA ASN A 2 -24.57 -30.89 0.99
C ASN A 2 -23.14 -30.37 0.82
N THR A 3 -22.14 -31.20 1.12
CA THR A 3 -20.80 -31.10 0.48
C THR A 3 -20.79 -31.77 -0.90
N ARG A 4 -21.44 -32.95 -1.05
CA ARG A 4 -21.55 -33.66 -2.35
C ARG A 4 -22.13 -32.81 -3.49
N ASN A 5 -23.16 -32.02 -3.21
CA ASN A 5 -23.82 -31.18 -4.23
C ASN A 5 -22.99 -29.93 -4.61
N LEU A 6 -21.95 -29.59 -3.83
CA LEU A 6 -20.97 -28.57 -4.21
C LEU A 6 -19.85 -29.19 -5.05
N ASP A 7 -19.38 -30.38 -4.68
CA ASP A 7 -18.33 -31.10 -5.41
C ASP A 7 -18.81 -31.45 -6.84
N ASP A 8 -20.04 -31.96 -6.99
CA ASP A 8 -20.65 -32.26 -8.30
C ASP A 8 -20.84 -30.98 -9.16
N GLN A 9 -21.16 -29.84 -8.53
CA GLN A 9 -21.25 -28.56 -9.25
C GLN A 9 -19.87 -28.05 -9.68
N VAL A 10 -18.85 -28.19 -8.84
CA VAL A 10 -17.48 -27.80 -9.16
C VAL A 10 -16.96 -28.63 -10.35
N GLU A 11 -17.16 -29.95 -10.33
CA GLU A 11 -16.73 -30.86 -11.40
C GLU A 11 -17.42 -30.56 -12.75
N SER A 12 -18.71 -30.24 -12.74
CA SER A 12 -19.42 -29.79 -13.94
C SER A 12 -18.90 -28.45 -14.50
N THR A 13 -18.56 -27.49 -13.63
CA THR A 13 -17.93 -26.22 -14.05
C THR A 13 -16.49 -26.37 -14.49
N GLU A 14 -15.75 -27.38 -14.02
CA GLU A 14 -14.39 -27.65 -14.48
C GLU A 14 -14.37 -28.17 -15.93
N ASN A 15 -15.34 -29.02 -16.31
CA ASN A 15 -15.49 -29.45 -17.71
C ASN A 15 -15.82 -28.28 -18.65
N GLY A 16 -16.72 -27.38 -18.26
CA GLY A 16 -17.01 -26.15 -19.02
C GLY A 16 -15.80 -25.21 -19.11
N ALA A 17 -14.95 -25.16 -18.08
CA ALA A 17 -13.73 -24.37 -18.08
C ALA A 17 -12.70 -24.85 -19.11
N ILE A 18 -12.62 -26.16 -19.36
CA ILE A 18 -11.71 -26.74 -20.36
C ILE A 18 -12.14 -26.33 -21.79
N GLU A 19 -13.43 -26.40 -22.11
CA GLU A 19 -13.94 -25.99 -23.43
C GLU A 19 -13.71 -24.49 -23.70
N VAL A 20 -13.91 -23.65 -22.70
CA VAL A 20 -13.65 -22.20 -22.82
C VAL A 20 -12.14 -21.93 -22.93
N ALA A 21 -11.30 -22.65 -22.18
CA ALA A 21 -9.85 -22.52 -22.26
C ALA A 21 -9.32 -22.79 -23.67
N ASP A 22 -9.83 -23.83 -24.34
CA ASP A 22 -9.46 -24.15 -25.72
C ASP A 22 -9.79 -23.01 -26.68
N GLN A 23 -10.91 -22.31 -26.50
CA GLN A 23 -11.26 -21.12 -27.29
C GLN A 23 -10.25 -19.98 -27.11
N PHE A 24 -9.77 -19.75 -25.87
CA PHE A 24 -8.80 -18.69 -25.58
C PHE A 24 -7.35 -19.05 -25.95
N GLN A 25 -6.94 -20.31 -25.78
CA GLN A 25 -5.62 -20.78 -26.17
C GLN A 25 -5.46 -20.78 -27.69
N ASN A 26 -6.49 -21.21 -28.43
CA ASN A 26 -6.48 -21.16 -29.89
C ASN A 26 -6.40 -19.72 -30.42
N ALA A 27 -7.00 -18.74 -29.73
CA ALA A 27 -6.91 -17.31 -30.07
C ALA A 27 -5.57 -16.66 -29.69
N ALA A 28 -4.85 -17.20 -28.70
CA ALA A 28 -3.54 -16.70 -28.26
C ALA A 28 -2.36 -17.31 -29.04
N ALA A 29 -2.51 -18.52 -29.59
CA ALA A 29 -1.49 -19.24 -30.36
C ALA A 29 -1.50 -18.90 -31.88
N THR A 30 -2.48 -18.14 -32.36
CA THR A 30 -2.68 -17.87 -33.79
C THR A 30 -1.84 -16.70 -34.28
N SER A 31 -0.61 -17.01 -34.69
CA SER A 31 0.16 -16.18 -35.62
C SER A 31 0.85 -17.06 -36.66
N ALA A 32 0.07 -17.78 -37.50
CA ALA A 32 0.65 -18.55 -38.62
C ALA A 32 -0.31 -19.08 -39.72
N ASN A 33 -1.66 -19.02 -39.62
CA ASN A 33 -2.51 -19.74 -40.60
C ASN A 33 -3.85 -19.04 -40.97
N SER A 34 -4.07 -18.81 -42.26
CA SER A 34 -5.13 -17.95 -42.83
C SER A 34 -6.56 -18.48 -42.69
N GLN A 35 -6.75 -19.81 -42.61
CA GLN A 35 -8.06 -20.43 -42.35
C GLN A 35 -8.46 -20.35 -40.87
N THR A 36 -7.50 -20.16 -39.97
CA THR A 36 -7.75 -20.04 -38.52
C THR A 36 -8.01 -18.57 -38.14
N GLU A 37 -7.40 -17.61 -38.85
CA GLU A 37 -7.74 -16.18 -38.75
C GLU A 37 -9.22 -15.91 -39.11
N LEU A 38 -9.75 -16.58 -40.15
CA LEU A 38 -11.17 -16.53 -40.52
C LEU A 38 -12.13 -17.11 -39.47
N ASN A 39 -11.66 -18.02 -38.62
CA ASN A 39 -12.45 -18.60 -37.51
C ASN A 39 -12.27 -17.82 -36.20
N ALA A 40 -11.08 -17.23 -35.96
CA ALA A 40 -10.84 -16.32 -34.84
C ALA A 40 -11.56 -14.96 -35.02
N GLU A 41 -11.75 -14.51 -36.27
CA GLU A 41 -12.60 -13.35 -36.60
C GLU A 41 -14.10 -13.59 -36.37
N LYS A 42 -14.55 -14.85 -36.21
CA LYS A 42 -15.96 -15.19 -35.99
C LYS A 42 -16.39 -15.27 -34.53
N LEU A 43 -15.45 -15.43 -33.59
CA LEU A 43 -15.79 -15.46 -32.17
C LEU A 43 -15.88 -14.04 -31.62
N GLY A 44 -16.97 -13.77 -30.89
CA GLY A 44 -17.19 -12.51 -30.22
C GLY A 44 -16.16 -12.25 -29.13
N ARG A 45 -16.16 -11.02 -28.59
CA ARG A 45 -15.15 -10.57 -27.63
C ARG A 45 -15.78 -10.22 -26.30
N VAL A 46 -15.10 -10.54 -25.21
CA VAL A 46 -15.48 -10.07 -23.87
C VAL A 46 -14.44 -9.11 -23.33
N TYR A 47 -14.91 -8.03 -22.71
CA TYR A 47 -14.09 -7.07 -21.98
C TYR A 47 -14.53 -7.01 -20.53
N PHE A 48 -13.56 -6.96 -19.63
CA PHE A 48 -13.72 -6.88 -18.19
C PHE A 48 -13.17 -5.56 -17.66
N ILE A 49 -13.91 -4.92 -16.76
CA ILE A 49 -13.45 -3.75 -16.01
C ILE A 49 -13.63 -4.03 -14.52
N ARG A 50 -12.53 -3.98 -13.76
CA ARG A 50 -12.58 -3.85 -12.31
C ARG A 50 -13.05 -2.44 -11.94
N HIS A 51 -13.99 -2.30 -11.01
CA HIS A 51 -14.42 -0.99 -10.53
C HIS A 51 -13.25 -0.09 -10.08
N GLY A 52 -13.44 1.23 -10.19
CA GLY A 52 -12.50 2.21 -9.65
C GLY A 52 -12.33 2.13 -8.13
N GLU A 53 -11.35 2.82 -7.57
CA GLU A 53 -11.15 2.90 -6.12
C GLU A 53 -12.43 3.35 -5.39
N SER A 54 -12.83 2.58 -4.38
CA SER A 54 -13.96 2.92 -3.51
C SER A 54 -13.50 3.59 -2.22
N THR A 55 -14.43 4.27 -1.55
CA THR A 55 -14.19 4.90 -0.23
C THR A 55 -13.68 3.91 0.83
N SER A 56 -14.04 2.62 0.73
CA SER A 56 -13.47 1.57 1.58
C SER A 56 -12.05 1.19 1.19
N ASN A 57 -11.73 1.10 -0.11
CA ASN A 57 -10.36 0.79 -0.55
C ASN A 57 -9.38 1.86 -0.06
N GLU A 58 -9.78 3.11 -0.20
CA GLU A 58 -9.03 4.26 0.27
C GLU A 58 -8.73 4.20 1.77
N ARG A 59 -9.71 3.77 2.58
CA ARG A 59 -9.58 3.60 4.04
C ARG A 59 -9.00 2.25 4.47
N ASN A 60 -8.58 1.42 3.52
CA ASN A 60 -8.10 0.07 3.78
C ASN A 60 -9.09 -0.81 4.58
N ILE A 61 -10.39 -0.67 4.29
CA ILE A 61 -11.48 -1.42 4.91
C ILE A 61 -11.99 -2.48 3.94
N PHE A 62 -12.23 -3.70 4.41
CA PHE A 62 -12.94 -4.72 3.63
C PHE A 62 -14.38 -4.28 3.37
N ALA A 63 -14.70 -3.91 2.13
CA ALA A 63 -16.07 -3.64 1.74
C ALA A 63 -16.86 -4.96 1.66
N GLY A 64 -16.38 -5.93 0.86
CA GLY A 64 -17.15 -7.11 0.49
C GLY A 64 -18.48 -6.71 -0.14
N VAL A 65 -19.56 -7.12 0.52
CA VAL A 65 -20.94 -6.80 0.11
C VAL A 65 -21.44 -5.44 0.58
N LEU A 66 -20.63 -4.65 1.29
CA LEU A 66 -20.99 -3.28 1.64
C LEU A 66 -21.08 -2.41 0.38
N ASP A 67 -22.24 -1.77 0.19
CA ASP A 67 -22.53 -0.94 -0.96
C ASP A 67 -21.97 0.48 -0.77
N VAL A 68 -20.72 0.67 -1.21
CA VAL A 68 -19.96 1.91 -1.03
C VAL A 68 -19.71 2.61 -2.36
N ASP A 69 -19.57 3.95 -2.30
CA ASP A 69 -19.32 4.80 -3.46
C ASP A 69 -17.85 4.80 -3.90
N LEU A 70 -17.63 5.18 -5.17
CA LEU A 70 -16.31 5.51 -5.72
C LEU A 70 -15.74 6.79 -5.09
N THR A 71 -14.42 6.82 -4.90
CA THR A 71 -13.69 8.06 -4.60
C THR A 71 -13.62 8.97 -5.82
N SER A 72 -13.16 10.20 -5.65
CA SER A 72 -12.83 11.08 -6.79
C SER A 72 -11.79 10.45 -7.71
N PHE A 73 -10.79 9.77 -7.14
CA PHE A 73 -9.78 9.02 -7.88
C PHE A 73 -10.37 7.80 -8.58
N GLY A 74 -11.29 7.06 -7.94
CA GLY A 74 -12.03 5.96 -8.58
C GLY A 74 -12.87 6.40 -9.78
N ARG A 75 -13.51 7.58 -9.71
CA ARG A 75 -14.22 8.17 -10.86
C ARG A 75 -13.27 8.57 -11.99
N LEU A 76 -12.06 9.01 -11.68
CA LEU A 76 -11.02 9.29 -12.67
C LEU A 76 -10.53 7.99 -13.35
N GLN A 77 -10.34 6.92 -12.58
CA GLN A 77 -10.03 5.60 -13.12
C GLN A 77 -11.14 5.11 -14.05
N ALA A 78 -12.41 5.27 -13.68
CA ALA A 78 -13.54 4.92 -14.53
C ALA A 78 -13.56 5.71 -15.86
N ARG A 79 -13.28 7.02 -15.83
CA ARG A 79 -13.10 7.81 -17.07
C ARG A 79 -11.94 7.30 -17.90
N ARG A 80 -10.80 6.97 -17.27
CA ARG A 80 -9.66 6.41 -18.00
C ARG A 80 -10.01 5.09 -18.69
N ALA A 81 -10.80 4.23 -18.04
CA ALA A 81 -11.33 3.02 -18.65
C ALA A 81 -12.12 3.34 -19.94
N GLY A 82 -12.98 4.36 -19.90
CA GLY A 82 -13.73 4.81 -21.07
C GLY A 82 -12.83 5.35 -22.19
N VAL A 83 -11.81 6.14 -21.87
CA VAL A 83 -10.80 6.60 -22.84
C VAL A 83 -10.07 5.41 -23.48
N ASP A 84 -9.70 4.40 -22.68
CA ASP A 84 -9.02 3.21 -23.17
C ASP A 84 -9.94 2.38 -24.10
N LEU A 85 -11.23 2.23 -23.74
CA LEU A 85 -12.24 1.61 -24.59
C LEU A 85 -12.39 2.34 -25.93
N LYS A 86 -12.45 3.67 -25.91
CA LYS A 86 -12.55 4.51 -27.11
C LYS A 86 -11.33 4.33 -28.02
N LYS A 87 -10.13 4.27 -27.45
CA LYS A 87 -8.88 4.02 -28.19
C LYS A 87 -8.85 2.65 -28.85
N LYS A 88 -9.42 1.63 -28.20
CA LYS A 88 -9.55 0.28 -28.77
C LYS A 88 -10.57 0.20 -29.91
N GLY A 89 -11.37 1.26 -30.13
CA GLY A 89 -12.41 1.27 -31.16
C GLY A 89 -13.53 0.25 -30.93
N THR A 90 -13.66 -0.25 -29.70
CA THR A 90 -14.60 -1.32 -29.37
C THR A 90 -16.01 -0.77 -29.21
N LYS A 91 -16.98 -1.48 -29.77
CA LYS A 91 -18.39 -1.26 -29.49
C LYS A 91 -18.99 -2.50 -28.83
N PHE A 92 -19.97 -2.30 -27.96
CA PHE A 92 -20.59 -3.34 -27.15
C PHE A 92 -22.03 -3.56 -27.57
N ASP A 93 -22.39 -4.83 -27.72
CA ASP A 93 -23.72 -5.36 -28.00
C ASP A 93 -24.47 -5.70 -26.70
N ALA A 94 -23.73 -6.00 -25.63
CA ALA A 94 -24.29 -6.26 -24.31
C ALA A 94 -23.39 -5.72 -23.21
N VAL A 95 -24.02 -5.26 -22.13
CA VAL A 95 -23.33 -4.77 -20.94
C VAL A 95 -23.91 -5.42 -19.70
N TYR A 96 -23.04 -6.04 -18.90
CA TYR A 96 -23.37 -6.62 -17.60
C TYR A 96 -22.58 -5.92 -16.48
N VAL A 97 -23.24 -5.66 -15.36
CA VAL A 97 -22.63 -4.99 -14.21
C VAL A 97 -23.07 -5.62 -12.90
N SER A 98 -22.17 -5.65 -11.92
CA SER A 98 -22.54 -5.97 -10.54
C SER A 98 -23.55 -4.96 -9.99
N HIS A 99 -24.46 -5.41 -9.13
CA HIS A 99 -25.46 -4.54 -8.49
C HIS A 99 -24.85 -3.44 -7.59
N MET A 100 -23.58 -3.59 -7.18
CA MET A 100 -22.89 -2.68 -6.28
C MET A 100 -22.63 -1.31 -6.93
N ARG A 101 -22.90 -0.22 -6.19
CA ARG A 101 -22.75 1.18 -6.64
C ARG A 101 -21.40 1.45 -7.27
N ARG A 102 -20.30 1.01 -6.65
CA ARG A 102 -18.95 1.20 -7.18
C ARG A 102 -18.77 0.62 -8.59
N ALA A 103 -19.35 -0.53 -8.88
CA ALA A 103 -19.31 -1.14 -10.21
C ALA A 103 -20.23 -0.41 -11.19
N ARG A 104 -21.47 -0.09 -10.78
CA ARG A 104 -22.43 0.69 -11.58
C ARG A 104 -21.90 2.07 -11.95
N GLN A 105 -21.41 2.84 -10.99
CA GLN A 105 -20.77 4.13 -11.22
C GLN A 105 -19.57 4.02 -12.16
N THR A 106 -18.77 2.95 -12.05
CA THR A 106 -17.64 2.73 -12.97
C THR A 106 -18.15 2.49 -14.39
N CYS A 107 -19.16 1.63 -14.54
CA CYS A 107 -19.78 1.29 -15.82
C CYS A 107 -20.39 2.52 -16.50
N GLU A 108 -21.23 3.26 -15.77
CA GLU A 108 -21.88 4.49 -16.24
C GLU A 108 -20.86 5.51 -16.74
N ILE A 109 -19.82 5.79 -15.95
CA ILE A 109 -18.78 6.76 -16.31
C ILE A 109 -17.96 6.27 -17.52
N ALA A 110 -17.58 5.00 -17.56
CA ALA A 110 -16.78 4.45 -18.66
C ALA A 110 -17.55 4.42 -19.99
N LEU A 111 -18.84 4.07 -19.96
CA LEU A 111 -19.70 4.09 -21.14
C LEU A 111 -19.97 5.51 -21.63
N ALA A 112 -20.24 6.45 -20.72
CA ALA A 112 -20.44 7.86 -21.08
C ALA A 112 -19.21 8.46 -21.77
N GLU A 113 -18.01 8.18 -21.24
CA GLU A 113 -16.75 8.68 -21.79
C GLU A 113 -16.38 8.01 -23.13
N SER A 114 -16.62 6.71 -23.25
CA SER A 114 -16.25 5.95 -24.45
C SER A 114 -17.24 6.08 -25.60
N GLN A 115 -18.52 6.33 -25.30
CA GLN A 115 -19.63 6.18 -26.23
C GLN A 115 -19.59 4.81 -26.95
N ALA A 116 -19.17 3.77 -26.23
CA ALA A 116 -18.86 2.46 -26.79
C ALA A 116 -20.09 1.54 -26.97
N LEU A 117 -21.32 2.03 -26.88
CA LEU A 117 -22.49 1.22 -27.19
C LEU A 117 -22.71 1.16 -28.71
N ASN A 118 -23.11 -0.01 -29.23
CA ASN A 118 -23.52 -0.17 -30.64
C ASN A 118 -24.85 0.53 -30.92
N SER A 119 -25.77 0.50 -29.96
CA SER A 119 -27.04 1.22 -29.99
C SER A 119 -27.29 1.88 -28.63
N PRO A 120 -27.88 3.09 -28.57
CA PRO A 120 -28.29 3.71 -27.32
C PRO A 120 -29.34 2.90 -26.54
N ASP A 121 -30.05 1.98 -27.21
CA ASP A 121 -31.11 1.16 -26.60
C ASP A 121 -30.57 -0.06 -25.84
N ILE A 122 -29.26 -0.32 -25.89
CA ILE A 122 -28.66 -1.46 -25.20
C ILE A 122 -28.73 -1.23 -23.69
N PRO A 123 -29.50 -2.04 -22.94
CA PRO A 123 -29.63 -1.84 -21.51
C PRO A 123 -28.38 -2.31 -20.76
N VAL A 124 -28.02 -1.59 -19.70
CA VAL A 124 -27.03 -2.07 -18.73
C VAL A 124 -27.72 -3.08 -17.81
N GLN A 125 -27.38 -4.35 -17.95
CA GLN A 125 -27.99 -5.46 -17.22
C GLN A 125 -27.27 -5.70 -15.89
N ILE A 126 -28.02 -5.79 -14.79
CA ILE A 126 -27.48 -6.09 -13.48
C ILE A 126 -27.51 -7.60 -13.25
N ASP A 127 -26.37 -8.19 -12.86
CA ASP A 127 -26.31 -9.61 -12.45
C ASP A 127 -25.64 -9.75 -11.07
N HIS A 128 -26.31 -10.44 -10.15
CA HIS A 128 -25.83 -10.64 -8.79
C HIS A 128 -24.68 -11.65 -8.70
N ARG A 129 -24.53 -12.55 -9.68
CA ARG A 129 -23.48 -13.57 -9.69
C ARG A 129 -22.08 -13.01 -9.96
N ILE A 130 -21.98 -11.75 -10.39
CA ILE A 130 -20.71 -11.01 -10.52
C ILE A 130 -20.49 -10.00 -9.41
N SER A 131 -21.19 -10.14 -8.28
CA SER A 131 -20.99 -9.32 -7.07
C SER A 131 -19.67 -9.66 -6.36
N GLU A 132 -19.09 -8.71 -5.63
CA GLU A 132 -17.89 -8.96 -4.82
C GLU A 132 -18.06 -10.15 -3.86
N LYS A 133 -16.98 -10.87 -3.57
CA LYS A 133 -16.93 -11.91 -2.53
C LYS A 133 -17.45 -11.38 -1.20
N SER A 134 -18.32 -12.15 -0.54
CA SER A 134 -18.68 -11.88 0.86
C SER A 134 -17.49 -12.19 1.77
N PHE A 135 -17.06 -11.20 2.56
CA PHE A 135 -16.05 -11.39 3.61
C PHE A 135 -16.66 -11.67 4.99
N GLY A 136 -17.98 -11.89 5.06
CA GLY A 136 -18.67 -12.20 6.32
C GLY A 136 -18.37 -11.18 7.42
N ILE A 137 -17.93 -11.67 8.58
CA ILE A 137 -17.61 -10.83 9.75
C ILE A 137 -16.43 -9.87 9.54
N PHE A 138 -15.62 -10.04 8.49
CA PHE A 138 -14.53 -9.10 8.16
C PHE A 138 -15.03 -7.86 7.42
N ALA A 139 -16.26 -7.87 6.88
CA ALA A 139 -16.83 -6.69 6.24
C ALA A 139 -16.88 -5.50 7.22
N GLY A 140 -16.42 -4.34 6.78
CA GLY A 140 -16.32 -3.13 7.59
C GLY A 140 -15.14 -3.11 8.56
N ARG A 141 -14.23 -4.08 8.51
CA ARG A 141 -12.99 -4.11 9.32
C ARG A 141 -11.80 -3.63 8.50
N ASN A 142 -10.83 -3.06 9.21
CA ASN A 142 -9.58 -2.61 8.62
C ASN A 142 -8.67 -3.81 8.29
N LEU A 143 -8.12 -3.82 7.08
CA LEU A 143 -7.33 -4.91 6.54
C LEU A 143 -6.03 -5.14 7.32
N ASN A 144 -5.30 -4.07 7.65
CA ASN A 144 -4.02 -4.21 8.36
C ASN A 144 -4.23 -4.70 9.80
N LEU A 145 -5.31 -4.26 10.46
CA LEU A 145 -5.63 -4.73 11.81
C LEU A 145 -6.01 -6.20 11.82
N LEU A 146 -6.78 -6.67 10.83
CA LEU A 146 -7.08 -8.09 10.67
C LEU A 146 -5.82 -8.91 10.40
N ARG A 147 -4.96 -8.44 9.49
CA ARG A 147 -3.69 -9.08 9.17
C ARG A 147 -2.75 -9.17 10.38
N LEU A 148 -2.73 -8.13 11.22
CA LEU A 148 -1.98 -8.15 12.48
C LEU A 148 -2.55 -9.14 13.50
N ALA A 149 -3.88 -9.23 13.60
CA ALA A 149 -4.54 -10.12 14.56
C ALA A 149 -4.45 -11.60 14.17
N LEU A 150 -4.47 -11.91 12.87
CA LEU A 150 -4.49 -13.28 12.35
C LEU A 150 -3.11 -13.81 11.95
N GLY A 151 -2.12 -12.93 11.81
CA GLY A 151 -0.85 -13.26 11.17
C GLY A 151 -0.97 -13.33 9.64
N TYR A 152 0.16 -13.43 8.93
CA TYR A 152 0.18 -13.45 7.45
C TYR A 152 -0.50 -14.70 6.90
N GLU A 153 -0.11 -15.89 7.36
CA GLU A 153 -0.61 -17.17 6.83
C GLU A 153 -2.11 -17.33 7.06
N GLY A 154 -2.58 -17.13 8.29
CA GLY A 154 -4.01 -17.24 8.62
C GLY A 154 -4.86 -16.18 7.90
N PHE A 155 -4.32 -14.98 7.66
CA PHE A 155 -4.99 -13.95 6.87
C PHE A 155 -5.12 -14.34 5.39
N GLU A 156 -4.04 -14.85 4.79
CA GLU A 156 -4.03 -15.29 3.40
C GLU A 156 -4.92 -16.52 3.20
N GLU A 157 -4.88 -17.49 4.10
CA GLU A 157 -5.75 -18.68 4.07
C GLU A 157 -7.23 -18.30 4.12
N MET A 158 -7.64 -17.46 5.08
CA MET A 158 -9.04 -17.04 5.22
C MET A 158 -9.58 -16.26 4.01
N LEU A 159 -8.73 -15.54 3.28
CA LEU A 159 -9.18 -14.70 2.16
C LEU A 159 -9.04 -15.34 0.80
N HIS A 160 -8.00 -16.15 0.61
CA HIS A 160 -7.55 -16.64 -0.68
C HIS A 160 -7.65 -18.15 -0.83
N SER A 161 -8.02 -18.89 0.22
CA SER A 161 -8.28 -20.32 0.09
C SER A 161 -9.52 -20.60 -0.76
N HIS A 162 -9.44 -21.67 -1.54
CA HIS A 162 -10.58 -22.24 -2.25
C HIS A 162 -11.58 -22.91 -1.31
N ASN A 163 -11.12 -23.38 -0.15
CA ASN A 163 -11.91 -24.18 0.80
C ASN A 163 -12.19 -23.48 2.12
N GLU A 164 -11.41 -22.45 2.47
CA GLU A 164 -11.60 -21.65 3.68
C GLU A 164 -12.18 -20.28 3.36
N ALA A 165 -12.88 -19.69 4.34
CA ALA A 165 -13.45 -18.35 4.24
C ALA A 165 -13.60 -17.75 5.64
N PRO A 166 -13.68 -16.41 5.78
CA PRO A 166 -14.03 -15.81 7.05
C PRO A 166 -15.43 -16.28 7.48
N PRO A 167 -15.74 -16.36 8.78
CA PRO A 167 -17.07 -16.74 9.24
C PRO A 167 -18.18 -15.90 8.58
N ALA A 168 -19.23 -16.58 8.08
CA ALA A 168 -20.31 -16.00 7.27
C ALA A 168 -19.87 -15.37 5.93
N GLY A 169 -18.66 -15.67 5.46
CA GLY A 169 -18.12 -15.27 4.16
C GLY A 169 -18.31 -16.35 3.07
N GLU A 170 -17.94 -15.97 1.85
CA GLU A 170 -17.89 -16.87 0.70
C GLU A 170 -16.47 -17.42 0.51
N LYS A 171 -16.36 -18.71 0.16
CA LYS A 171 -15.12 -19.36 -0.28
C LYS A 171 -14.81 -18.98 -1.73
N ILE A 172 -13.54 -19.05 -2.14
CA ILE A 172 -13.19 -18.77 -3.56
C ILE A 172 -13.88 -19.76 -4.51
N ALA A 173 -14.01 -21.04 -4.16
CA ALA A 173 -14.72 -22.02 -4.99
C ALA A 173 -16.19 -21.65 -5.25
N GLN A 174 -16.86 -21.04 -4.26
CA GLN A 174 -18.24 -20.58 -4.41
C GLN A 174 -18.34 -19.38 -5.36
N VAL A 175 -17.38 -18.44 -5.27
CA VAL A 175 -17.31 -17.30 -6.18
C VAL A 175 -17.00 -17.75 -7.61
N TYR A 176 -16.06 -18.69 -7.75
CA TYR A 176 -15.74 -19.34 -9.03
C TYR A 176 -16.99 -19.93 -9.68
N ALA A 177 -17.72 -20.79 -8.97
CA ALA A 177 -18.90 -21.48 -9.52
C ALA A 177 -20.03 -20.51 -9.93
N ARG A 178 -20.28 -19.43 -9.18
CA ARG A 178 -21.30 -18.44 -9.59
C ARG A 178 -20.83 -17.56 -10.76
N ALA A 179 -19.54 -17.21 -10.81
CA ALA A 179 -18.99 -16.39 -11.88
C ALA A 179 -18.90 -17.17 -13.20
N ALA A 180 -18.52 -18.46 -13.15
CA ALA A 180 -18.54 -19.37 -14.29
C ALA A 180 -19.95 -19.49 -14.89
N ARG A 181 -20.97 -19.80 -14.06
CA ARG A 181 -22.37 -19.84 -14.51
C ARG A 181 -22.85 -18.53 -15.12
N PHE A 182 -22.42 -17.38 -14.58
CA PHE A 182 -22.72 -16.10 -15.21
C PHE A 182 -22.11 -16.01 -16.62
N TYR A 183 -20.84 -16.41 -16.75
CA TYR A 183 -20.15 -16.37 -18.02
C TYR A 183 -20.80 -17.28 -19.06
N GLU A 184 -21.13 -18.52 -18.69
CA GLU A 184 -21.82 -19.50 -19.53
C GLU A 184 -23.24 -19.02 -19.92
N ASP A 185 -24.06 -18.61 -18.95
CA ASP A 185 -25.45 -18.26 -19.23
C ASP A 185 -25.61 -16.93 -19.97
N LYS A 186 -24.69 -15.99 -19.78
CA LYS A 186 -24.83 -14.60 -20.23
C LYS A 186 -23.81 -14.18 -21.25
N VAL A 187 -22.56 -14.58 -21.13
CA VAL A 187 -21.50 -14.09 -22.01
C VAL A 187 -21.33 -14.99 -23.22
N VAL A 188 -21.19 -16.31 -23.03
CA VAL A 188 -20.97 -17.29 -24.12
C VAL A 188 -21.98 -17.15 -25.26
N PRO A 189 -23.30 -17.02 -25.04
CA PRO A 189 -24.27 -16.90 -26.13
C PRO A 189 -24.03 -15.67 -27.02
N HIS A 190 -23.54 -14.56 -26.47
CA HIS A 190 -23.15 -13.40 -27.26
C HIS A 190 -21.88 -13.69 -28.06
N LEU A 191 -20.89 -14.33 -27.45
CA LEU A 191 -19.62 -14.65 -28.12
C LEU A 191 -19.82 -15.59 -29.31
N GLU A 192 -20.71 -16.58 -29.19
CA GLU A 192 -21.08 -17.50 -30.28
C GLU A 192 -21.73 -16.78 -31.47
N ARG A 193 -22.35 -15.61 -31.23
CA ARG A 193 -22.92 -14.74 -32.28
C ARG A 193 -21.94 -13.73 -32.86
N GLY A 194 -20.67 -13.74 -32.44
CA GLY A 194 -19.68 -12.75 -32.85
C GLY A 194 -19.83 -11.39 -32.14
N GLU A 195 -20.70 -11.30 -31.12
CA GLU A 195 -21.01 -10.05 -30.42
C GLU A 195 -19.95 -9.70 -29.38
N THR A 196 -19.86 -8.42 -29.04
CA THR A 196 -18.89 -7.92 -28.06
C THR A 196 -19.57 -7.53 -26.74
N VAL A 197 -19.11 -8.09 -25.63
CA VAL A 197 -19.72 -7.95 -24.30
C VAL A 197 -18.80 -7.15 -23.36
N LEU A 198 -19.38 -6.21 -22.61
CA LEU A 198 -18.71 -5.54 -21.49
C LEU A 198 -19.21 -6.11 -20.15
N VAL A 199 -18.28 -6.45 -19.26
CA VAL A 199 -18.57 -6.89 -17.89
C VAL A 199 -17.83 -5.97 -16.90
N VAL A 200 -18.57 -5.30 -16.02
CA VAL A 200 -17.99 -4.42 -14.98
C VAL A 200 -18.26 -4.98 -13.59
N CYS A 201 -17.20 -5.40 -12.90
CA CYS A 201 -17.33 -6.07 -11.60
C CYS A 201 -16.11 -5.84 -10.70
N HIS A 202 -15.67 -6.88 -9.98
CA HIS A 202 -14.85 -6.80 -8.79
C HIS A 202 -13.61 -7.70 -8.85
N GLN A 203 -12.62 -7.42 -8.01
CA GLN A 203 -11.37 -8.17 -8.01
C GLN A 203 -11.58 -9.66 -7.73
N TYR A 204 -12.28 -10.00 -6.64
CA TYR A 204 -12.48 -11.40 -6.26
C TYR A 204 -13.47 -12.15 -7.16
N VAL A 205 -14.00 -11.49 -8.20
CA VAL A 205 -14.81 -12.12 -9.26
C VAL A 205 -13.98 -12.28 -10.53
N LEU A 206 -13.21 -11.25 -10.90
CA LEU A 206 -12.34 -11.29 -12.07
C LEU A 206 -11.20 -12.30 -11.93
N GLU A 207 -10.67 -12.51 -10.72
CA GLU A 207 -9.63 -13.50 -10.48
C GLU A 207 -10.15 -14.94 -10.69
N PRO A 208 -11.28 -15.39 -10.10
CA PRO A 208 -11.88 -16.67 -10.46
C PRO A 208 -12.29 -16.78 -11.93
N LEU A 209 -12.83 -15.71 -12.55
CA LEU A 209 -13.10 -15.72 -13.98
C LEU A 209 -11.81 -15.96 -14.78
N ALA A 210 -10.70 -15.31 -14.41
CA ALA A 210 -9.43 -15.53 -15.09
C ALA A 210 -8.93 -16.99 -14.98
N LEU A 211 -9.24 -17.70 -13.88
CA LEU A 211 -8.96 -19.14 -13.77
C LEU A 211 -9.86 -19.95 -14.70
N TYR A 212 -11.17 -19.68 -14.67
CA TYR A 212 -12.17 -20.35 -15.50
C TYR A 212 -11.86 -20.21 -16.99
N LEU A 213 -11.50 -19.00 -17.44
CA LEU A 213 -11.10 -18.72 -18.84
C LEU A 213 -9.81 -19.43 -19.27
N SER A 214 -9.12 -20.16 -18.39
CA SER A 214 -7.99 -21.01 -18.78
C SER A 214 -8.08 -22.43 -18.27
N GLY A 215 -9.29 -22.89 -17.89
CA GLY A 215 -9.47 -24.28 -17.52
C GLY A 215 -8.75 -24.66 -16.23
N LEU A 216 -8.45 -23.68 -15.37
CA LEU A 216 -7.77 -23.93 -14.11
C LEU A 216 -8.79 -24.11 -12.98
N PRO A 217 -8.60 -25.12 -12.11
CA PRO A 217 -9.50 -25.36 -10.99
C PRO A 217 -9.39 -24.24 -9.94
N PRO A 218 -10.42 -24.04 -9.08
CA PRO A 218 -10.39 -23.04 -8.01
C PRO A 218 -9.24 -23.25 -7.03
N SER A 219 -8.72 -24.47 -6.88
CA SER A 219 -7.54 -24.80 -6.08
C SER A 219 -6.26 -24.11 -6.56
N SER A 220 -6.20 -23.68 -7.83
CA SER A 220 -5.08 -22.93 -8.41
C SER A 220 -5.14 -21.43 -8.15
N TYR A 221 -6.11 -20.96 -7.36
CA TYR A 221 -6.31 -19.54 -7.11
C TYR A 221 -5.10 -18.88 -6.44
N LYS A 222 -4.72 -17.73 -6.99
CA LYS A 222 -3.74 -16.82 -6.43
C LYS A 222 -4.29 -15.41 -6.50
N HIS A 223 -4.12 -14.64 -5.43
CA HIS A 223 -4.55 -13.25 -5.40
C HIS A 223 -3.67 -12.37 -6.30
N LEU A 224 -4.28 -11.70 -7.29
CA LEU A 224 -3.62 -10.93 -8.34
C LEU A 224 -3.73 -9.42 -8.06
N LYS A 225 -2.76 -8.60 -8.48
CA LYS A 225 -2.88 -7.13 -8.36
C LYS A 225 -3.60 -6.50 -9.55
N LEU A 226 -4.85 -6.93 -9.82
CA LEU A 226 -5.63 -6.44 -10.97
C LEU A 226 -5.82 -4.91 -10.92
N PRO A 227 -5.56 -4.18 -12.02
CA PRO A 227 -5.70 -2.73 -12.06
C PRO A 227 -7.17 -2.30 -11.95
N ASN A 228 -7.44 -1.26 -11.15
CA ASN A 228 -8.75 -0.61 -11.10
C ASN A 228 -8.99 0.25 -12.35
N GLY A 229 -10.20 0.19 -12.92
CA GLY A 229 -10.61 1.06 -14.02
C GLY A 229 -9.76 0.89 -15.29
N LYS A 230 -9.28 -0.33 -15.57
CA LYS A 230 -8.66 -0.69 -16.85
C LYS A 230 -9.53 -1.72 -17.54
N ALA A 231 -9.80 -1.51 -18.83
CA ALA A 231 -10.53 -2.46 -19.66
C ALA A 231 -9.57 -3.52 -20.22
N LEU A 232 -9.79 -4.78 -19.81
CA LEU A 232 -9.03 -5.95 -20.24
C LEU A 232 -9.94 -6.84 -21.09
N SER A 233 -9.54 -7.21 -22.29
CA SER A 233 -10.18 -8.33 -23.00
C SER A 233 -10.03 -9.64 -22.22
N GLY A 234 -10.82 -10.65 -22.54
CA GLY A 234 -10.66 -11.99 -21.94
C GLY A 234 -9.22 -12.52 -22.07
N VAL A 235 -8.61 -12.35 -23.23
CA VAL A 235 -7.19 -12.70 -23.48
C VAL A 235 -6.24 -11.87 -22.62
N GLU A 236 -6.44 -10.53 -22.54
CA GLU A 236 -5.61 -9.66 -21.70
C GLU A 236 -5.73 -10.02 -20.21
N LEU A 237 -6.90 -10.46 -19.76
CA LEU A 237 -7.14 -10.90 -18.37
C LEU A 237 -6.38 -12.19 -18.05
N VAL A 238 -6.42 -13.18 -18.96
CA VAL A 238 -5.65 -14.43 -18.84
C VAL A 238 -4.14 -14.15 -18.84
N ASN A 239 -3.66 -13.37 -19.81
CA ASN A 239 -2.25 -12.97 -19.87
C ASN A 239 -1.79 -12.22 -18.61
N PHE A 240 -2.67 -11.40 -18.03
CA PHE A 240 -2.38 -10.70 -16.78
C PHE A 240 -2.22 -11.69 -15.62
N ARG A 241 -3.10 -12.70 -15.50
CA ARG A 241 -2.96 -13.76 -14.51
C ARG A 241 -1.61 -14.47 -14.70
N ASP A 242 -1.26 -14.90 -15.89
CA ASP A 242 -0.02 -15.66 -16.12
C ASP A 242 1.22 -14.87 -15.72
N LYS A 243 1.23 -13.58 -16.07
CA LYS A 243 2.29 -12.67 -15.68
C LYS A 243 2.39 -12.47 -14.17
N GLU A 244 1.27 -12.26 -13.47
CA GLU A 244 1.25 -11.99 -12.03
C GLU A 244 1.39 -13.26 -11.18
N SER A 245 0.95 -14.41 -11.70
CA SER A 245 1.06 -15.72 -11.05
C SER A 245 2.45 -16.36 -11.21
N GLY A 246 3.25 -15.84 -12.15
CA GLY A 246 4.64 -16.25 -12.38
C GLY A 246 5.57 -15.99 -11.19
N GLY A 247 6.63 -16.79 -11.09
CA GLY A 247 7.52 -16.84 -9.91
C GLY A 247 8.10 -15.48 -9.52
N ALA A 248 8.58 -14.68 -10.48
CA ALA A 248 9.19 -13.37 -10.19
C ALA A 248 8.17 -12.33 -9.69
N ALA A 249 6.95 -12.30 -10.25
CA ALA A 249 5.92 -11.35 -9.84
C ALA A 249 5.35 -11.71 -8.47
N SER A 250 5.12 -13.01 -8.23
CA SER A 250 4.71 -13.54 -6.93
C SER A 250 5.75 -13.23 -5.85
N LEU A 251 7.04 -13.49 -6.13
CA LEU A 251 8.14 -13.18 -5.21
C LEU A 251 8.20 -11.67 -4.89
N ARG A 252 8.08 -10.80 -5.89
CA ARG A 252 8.05 -9.35 -5.68
C ARG A 252 6.88 -8.94 -4.78
N LYS A 253 5.69 -9.51 -4.99
CA LYS A 253 4.51 -9.25 -4.15
C LYS A 253 4.77 -9.67 -2.70
N GLU A 254 5.30 -10.86 -2.49
CA GLU A 254 5.60 -11.40 -1.17
C GLU A 254 6.65 -10.56 -0.43
N ILE A 255 7.76 -10.21 -1.09
CA ILE A 255 8.77 -9.27 -0.57
C ILE A 255 8.12 -7.95 -0.18
N ASN A 256 7.24 -7.41 -1.02
CA ASN A 256 6.55 -6.16 -0.75
C ASN A 256 5.64 -6.25 0.47
N ASP A 257 4.84 -7.31 0.59
CA ASP A 257 3.86 -7.45 1.66
C ASP A 257 4.54 -7.77 3.00
N LEU A 258 5.55 -8.65 3.00
CA LEU A 258 6.37 -8.96 4.18
C LEU A 258 7.19 -7.76 4.64
N SER A 259 7.83 -7.02 3.73
CA SER A 259 8.62 -5.85 4.11
C SER A 259 7.77 -4.76 4.76
N ILE A 260 6.54 -4.54 4.28
CA ILE A 260 5.62 -3.58 4.90
C ILE A 260 5.13 -4.08 6.25
N MET A 261 4.77 -5.36 6.35
CA MET A 261 4.29 -5.97 7.61
C MET A 261 5.36 -5.88 8.70
N TRP A 262 6.58 -6.27 8.37
CA TRP A 262 7.68 -6.39 9.31
C TRP A 262 8.58 -5.16 9.34
N ALA A 263 8.21 -4.06 8.68
CA ALA A 263 9.04 -2.86 8.53
C ALA A 263 9.73 -2.42 9.83
N ILE A 264 8.98 -2.34 10.94
CA ILE A 264 9.52 -1.93 12.24
C ILE A 264 10.58 -2.91 12.76
N LEU A 265 10.34 -4.23 12.63
CA LEU A 265 11.31 -5.24 13.04
C LEU A 265 12.52 -5.25 12.12
N ILE A 266 12.32 -5.07 10.81
CA ILE A 266 13.40 -4.96 9.83
C ILE A 266 14.30 -3.77 10.17
N TYR A 267 13.74 -2.62 10.54
CA TYR A 267 14.54 -1.45 10.94
C TYR A 267 15.34 -1.71 12.20
N ALA A 268 14.73 -2.35 13.21
CA ALA A 268 15.41 -2.72 14.45
C ALA A 268 16.52 -3.74 14.20
N ALA A 269 16.26 -4.78 13.41
CA ALA A 269 17.23 -5.81 13.04
C ALA A 269 18.38 -5.21 12.22
N ALA A 270 18.09 -4.33 11.26
CA ALA A 270 19.11 -3.66 10.46
C ALA A 270 20.01 -2.76 11.31
N PHE A 271 19.43 -2.02 12.27
CA PHE A 271 20.20 -1.23 13.22
C PHE A 271 21.11 -2.12 14.09
N LEU A 272 20.56 -3.18 14.69
CA LEU A 272 21.32 -4.14 15.49
C LEU A 272 22.43 -4.82 14.69
N LEU A 273 22.17 -5.15 13.43
CA LEU A 273 23.17 -5.70 12.53
C LEU A 273 24.30 -4.69 12.27
N GLY A 274 23.97 -3.43 12.01
CA GLY A 274 24.97 -2.36 11.87
C GLY A 274 25.83 -2.21 13.12
N SER A 275 25.20 -2.20 14.30
CA SER A 275 25.87 -2.17 15.59
C SER A 275 26.78 -3.38 15.80
N LEU A 276 26.30 -4.59 15.47
CA LEU A 276 27.07 -5.82 15.59
C LEU A 276 28.29 -5.81 14.65
N VAL A 277 28.11 -5.44 13.38
CA VAL A 277 29.18 -5.34 12.39
C VAL A 277 30.26 -4.35 12.86
N ARG A 278 29.85 -3.23 13.47
CA ARG A 278 30.78 -2.26 14.06
C ARG A 278 31.52 -2.83 15.27
N ALA A 279 30.80 -3.50 16.15
CA ALA A 279 31.32 -4.08 17.38
C ALA A 279 32.34 -5.21 17.15
N ILE A 280 32.20 -5.96 16.06
CA ILE A 280 33.16 -7.01 15.67
C ILE A 280 34.27 -6.49 14.74
N SER A 281 34.13 -5.27 14.23
CA SER A 281 35.13 -4.69 13.33
C SER A 281 36.37 -4.28 14.13
N THR A 282 37.54 -4.72 13.68
CA THR A 282 38.83 -4.32 14.24
C THR A 282 39.26 -2.92 13.79
N SER A 283 38.52 -2.30 12.85
CA SER A 283 38.79 -0.96 12.36
C SER A 283 38.13 0.09 13.27
N GLU A 284 38.95 0.98 13.84
CA GLU A 284 38.46 2.16 14.56
C GLU A 284 37.79 3.16 13.61
N ALA A 285 38.13 3.15 12.32
CA ALA A 285 37.55 4.06 11.34
C ALA A 285 36.08 3.71 11.06
N GLY A 286 35.18 4.67 11.28
CA GLY A 286 33.78 4.60 10.89
C GLY A 286 33.57 4.91 9.40
N ILE A 287 32.34 5.14 8.99
CA ILE A 287 32.04 5.60 7.63
C ILE A 287 32.57 7.04 7.50
N PRO A 288 33.31 7.39 6.41
CA PRO A 288 33.71 8.77 6.16
C PRO A 288 32.52 9.72 6.24
N SER A 289 32.68 10.88 6.88
CA SER A 289 31.56 11.79 7.18
C SER A 289 30.73 12.15 5.95
N GLU A 290 31.38 12.44 4.84
CA GLU A 290 30.69 12.81 3.58
C GLU A 290 29.92 11.63 2.99
N LEU A 291 30.48 10.42 3.05
CA LEU A 291 29.80 9.21 2.60
C LEU A 291 28.60 8.88 3.49
N PHE A 292 28.73 9.00 4.81
CA PHE A 292 27.63 8.78 5.74
C PHE A 292 26.49 9.78 5.48
N ARG A 293 26.81 11.07 5.36
CA ARG A 293 25.84 12.13 5.03
C ARG A 293 25.12 11.84 3.72
N ALA A 294 25.84 11.44 2.67
CA ALA A 294 25.27 11.07 1.38
C ALA A 294 24.32 9.86 1.49
N ILE A 295 24.71 8.81 2.23
CA ILE A 295 23.86 7.62 2.48
C ILE A 295 22.54 8.02 3.15
N ILE A 296 22.59 8.82 4.22
CA ILE A 296 21.39 9.25 4.95
C ILE A 296 20.47 10.05 4.03
N VAL A 297 21.00 11.03 3.29
CA VAL A 297 20.20 11.87 2.38
C VAL A 297 19.57 11.03 1.27
N ALA A 298 20.33 10.14 0.63
CA ALA A 298 19.83 9.29 -0.45
C ALA A 298 18.74 8.31 0.02
N CYS A 299 18.95 7.67 1.16
CA CYS A 299 17.97 6.74 1.73
C CYS A 299 16.68 7.45 2.15
N LEU A 300 16.82 8.61 2.79
CA LEU A 300 15.67 9.41 3.18
C LEU A 300 14.90 9.93 1.96
N ALA A 301 15.61 10.34 0.91
CA ALA A 301 15.01 10.77 -0.34
C ALA A 301 14.19 9.65 -1.01
N ALA A 302 14.77 8.45 -1.11
CA ALA A 302 14.08 7.27 -1.66
C ALA A 302 12.85 6.91 -0.83
N SER A 303 12.99 6.85 0.50
CA SER A 303 11.87 6.56 1.41
C SER A 303 10.76 7.60 1.31
N THR A 304 11.12 8.88 1.27
CA THR A 304 10.15 9.98 1.16
C THR A 304 9.43 9.95 -0.18
N PHE A 305 10.15 9.72 -1.27
CA PHE A 305 9.55 9.61 -2.61
C PHE A 305 8.47 8.53 -2.64
N TYR A 306 8.78 7.29 -2.24
CA TYR A 306 7.80 6.20 -2.26
C TYR A 306 6.66 6.38 -1.27
N THR A 307 6.94 6.98 -0.10
CA THR A 307 5.90 7.32 0.88
C THR A 307 4.93 8.35 0.31
N TYR A 308 5.45 9.41 -0.30
CA TYR A 308 4.60 10.45 -0.89
C TYR A 308 3.88 9.94 -2.14
N LEU A 309 4.47 9.05 -2.94
CA LEU A 309 3.82 8.51 -4.15
C LEU A 309 2.56 7.66 -3.83
N ASP A 310 2.52 7.02 -2.66
CA ASP A 310 1.35 6.29 -2.14
C ASP A 310 0.24 7.23 -1.60
N ILE A 311 0.57 8.49 -1.31
CA ILE A 311 -0.36 9.47 -0.73
C ILE A 311 -1.05 10.26 -1.84
N ASP A 312 -2.37 10.06 -1.94
CA ASP A 312 -3.27 10.94 -2.67
C ASP A 312 -3.64 12.19 -1.83
N PHE A 313 -2.96 13.31 -2.09
CA PHE A 313 -3.29 14.56 -1.40
C PHE A 313 -4.63 15.16 -1.84
N ALA A 314 -5.13 14.86 -3.05
CA ALA A 314 -6.42 15.37 -3.49
C ALA A 314 -7.56 14.76 -2.67
N ALA A 315 -7.49 13.45 -2.39
CA ALA A 315 -8.37 12.73 -1.47
C ALA A 315 -8.27 13.20 -0.01
N SER A 316 -7.09 13.72 0.38
CA SER A 316 -6.79 14.18 1.74
C SER A 316 -7.32 15.59 2.08
N LYS A 317 -7.79 16.36 1.10
CA LYS A 317 -8.43 17.69 1.31
C LYS A 317 -9.76 17.63 2.06
N ARG A 318 -10.25 16.43 2.39
CA ARG A 318 -11.39 16.27 3.31
C ARG A 318 -11.08 16.95 4.64
N LYS A 319 -12.07 17.65 5.20
CA LYS A 319 -11.90 18.39 6.45
C LYS A 319 -11.43 17.43 7.54
N VAL A 320 -10.15 17.53 7.92
CA VAL A 320 -9.65 16.96 9.16
C VAL A 320 -10.46 17.58 10.29
N THR A 321 -11.08 16.76 11.13
CA THR A 321 -11.89 17.24 12.24
C THR A 321 -11.02 18.01 13.21
N SER A 322 -11.66 18.91 13.98
CA SER A 322 -10.95 19.71 14.98
C SER A 322 -10.22 18.82 16.00
N THR A 323 -10.80 17.68 16.37
CA THR A 323 -10.21 16.70 17.30
C THR A 323 -8.84 16.20 16.84
N VAL A 324 -8.73 15.74 15.59
CA VAL A 324 -7.45 15.24 15.04
C VAL A 324 -6.42 16.37 14.93
N LYS A 325 -6.85 17.58 14.54
CA LYS A 325 -5.97 18.75 14.49
C LYS A 325 -5.40 19.09 15.87
N TYR A 326 -6.25 19.19 16.90
CA TYR A 326 -5.81 19.50 18.26
C TYR A 326 -4.85 18.45 18.81
N LEU A 327 -5.07 17.18 18.49
CA LEU A 327 -4.18 16.10 18.93
C LEU A 327 -2.80 16.22 18.27
N VAL A 328 -2.75 16.42 16.96
CA VAL A 328 -1.49 16.58 16.22
C VAL A 328 -0.74 17.84 16.67
N TYR A 329 -1.43 18.96 16.82
CA TYR A 329 -0.81 20.22 17.28
C TYR A 329 -0.35 20.13 18.73
N GLY A 330 -1.19 19.59 19.64
CA GLY A 330 -0.81 19.38 21.03
C GLY A 330 0.43 18.50 21.16
N TRP A 331 0.52 17.44 20.35
CA TRP A 331 1.71 16.60 20.31
C TRP A 331 2.96 17.33 19.80
N MET A 332 2.82 18.22 18.81
CA MET A 332 3.94 19.07 18.37
C MET A 332 4.40 20.00 19.48
N VAL A 333 3.48 20.63 20.20
CA VAL A 333 3.83 21.52 21.32
C VAL A 333 4.61 20.76 22.40
N VAL A 334 4.16 19.55 22.77
CA VAL A 334 4.87 18.72 23.77
C VAL A 334 6.28 18.35 23.29
N ARG A 335 6.42 17.93 22.02
CA ARG A 335 7.74 17.62 21.43
C ARG A 335 8.69 18.80 21.44
N TRP A 336 8.18 19.98 21.11
CA TRP A 336 8.96 21.22 21.13
C TRP A 336 9.37 21.60 22.54
N ALA A 337 8.44 21.54 23.50
CA ALA A 337 8.74 21.83 24.90
C ALA A 337 9.86 20.90 25.42
N VAL A 338 9.71 19.58 25.24
CA VAL A 338 10.71 18.60 25.69
C VAL A 338 12.04 18.76 24.93
N GLY A 339 12.00 18.91 23.61
CA GLY A 339 13.20 19.06 22.79
C GLY A 339 13.99 20.33 23.10
N LEU A 340 13.31 21.47 23.24
CA LEU A 340 13.94 22.72 23.67
C LEU A 340 14.50 22.60 25.09
N SER A 341 13.76 22.01 26.04
CA SER A 341 14.28 21.79 27.39
C SER A 341 15.54 20.94 27.40
N LEU A 342 15.60 19.87 26.59
CA LEU A 342 16.79 19.04 26.45
C LEU A 342 17.97 19.83 25.85
N ILE A 343 17.73 20.65 24.82
CA ILE A 343 18.76 21.50 24.23
C ILE A 343 19.24 22.55 25.23
N PHE A 344 18.35 23.29 25.90
CA PHE A 344 18.73 24.36 26.83
C PHE A 344 19.28 23.88 28.17
N SER A 345 18.99 22.63 28.58
CA SER A 345 19.53 22.07 29.82
C SER A 345 21.06 21.89 29.79
N GLY A 346 21.68 21.90 28.59
CA GLY A 346 23.11 21.61 28.42
C GLY A 346 23.50 20.16 28.75
N PHE A 347 22.54 19.31 29.13
CA PHE A 347 22.80 17.94 29.56
C PHE A 347 23.34 17.06 28.43
N LEU A 348 22.96 17.35 27.18
CA LEU A 348 23.28 16.53 26.01
C LEU A 348 24.56 16.93 25.27
N TYR A 349 25.13 18.10 25.53
CA TYR A 349 26.35 18.57 24.86
C TYR A 349 27.21 19.37 25.83
N GLN A 350 28.39 18.85 26.15
CA GLN A 350 29.37 19.51 27.02
C GLN A 350 30.49 20.19 26.22
N SER A 351 30.60 19.87 24.92
CA SER A 351 31.54 20.47 23.97
C SER A 351 30.87 20.74 22.61
N PRO A 352 31.30 21.75 21.83
CA PRO A 352 30.85 21.98 20.44
C PRO A 352 30.98 20.76 19.51
N ALA A 353 31.81 19.78 19.87
CA ALA A 353 32.00 18.52 19.13
C ALA A 353 30.94 17.44 19.44
N ASP A 354 30.10 17.59 20.48
CA ASP A 354 29.06 16.63 20.90
C ASP A 354 27.81 16.60 20.00
N LEU A 355 27.95 17.12 18.78
CA LEU A 355 26.89 17.46 17.86
C LEU A 355 25.90 16.32 17.55
N TYR A 356 26.39 15.09 17.42
CA TYR A 356 25.54 13.93 17.13
C TYR A 356 24.53 13.64 18.24
N LYS A 357 24.84 14.05 19.49
CA LYS A 357 23.97 13.88 20.66
C LYS A 357 22.77 14.83 20.66
N VAL A 358 22.72 15.83 19.78
CA VAL A 358 21.63 16.82 19.70
C VAL A 358 20.81 16.67 18.41
N LEU A 359 21.41 16.12 17.35
CA LEU A 359 20.74 15.97 16.05
C LEU A 359 19.43 15.17 16.14
N TRP A 360 19.40 14.10 16.95
CA TRP A 360 18.17 13.32 17.17
C TRP A 360 17.06 14.13 17.85
N VAL A 361 17.41 15.11 18.70
CA VAL A 361 16.45 16.02 19.34
C VAL A 361 15.83 16.96 18.30
N LEU A 362 16.64 17.50 17.39
CA LEU A 362 16.15 18.33 16.28
C LEU A 362 15.20 17.55 15.36
N PHE A 363 15.53 16.29 15.07
CA PHE A 363 14.64 15.38 14.34
C PHE A 363 13.35 15.02 15.10
N TRP A 364 13.39 14.99 16.43
CA TRP A 364 12.20 14.75 17.24
C TRP A 364 11.26 15.96 17.24
N MET A 365 11.83 17.17 17.24
CA MET A 365 11.10 18.44 17.24
C MET A 365 10.44 18.75 15.89
N VAL A 366 11.06 18.36 14.78
CA VAL A 366 10.38 18.42 13.48
C VAL A 366 9.44 17.21 13.39
N PRO A 367 8.17 17.35 12.96
CA PRO A 367 7.36 16.19 12.64
C PRO A 367 8.03 15.54 11.44
N PRO A 368 8.63 14.35 11.58
CA PRO A 368 9.21 13.76 10.41
C PRO A 368 8.06 13.39 9.49
N ALA A 369 8.29 13.49 8.19
CA ALA A 369 7.53 12.75 7.19
C ALA A 369 7.36 11.26 7.60
N LEU A 370 8.24 10.74 8.47
CA LEU A 370 8.24 9.41 9.10
C LEU A 370 7.17 9.19 10.19
N THR A 371 6.58 10.23 10.79
CA THR A 371 5.51 10.03 11.80
C THR A 371 4.17 9.75 11.16
N SER A 372 3.91 10.27 9.95
CA SER A 372 2.67 9.99 9.25
C SER A 372 2.51 8.50 8.92
N PRO A 373 3.54 7.75 8.44
CA PRO A 373 3.50 6.30 8.32
C PRO A 373 3.31 5.57 9.66
N VAL A 374 4.00 5.98 10.72
CA VAL A 374 3.89 5.33 12.04
C VAL A 374 2.49 5.52 12.63
N LEU A 375 1.96 6.74 12.59
CA LEU A 375 0.59 7.04 13.00
C LEU A 375 -0.43 6.34 12.11
N SER A 376 -0.21 6.36 10.79
CA SER A 376 -1.01 5.63 9.80
C SER A 376 -1.07 4.15 10.16
N VAL A 377 0.06 3.48 10.37
CA VAL A 377 0.12 2.05 10.75
C VAL A 377 -0.52 1.78 12.11
N LEU A 378 -0.29 2.62 13.12
CA LEU A 378 -0.89 2.47 14.46
C LEU A 378 -2.42 2.59 14.45
N TRP A 379 -2.97 3.26 13.46
CA TRP A 379 -4.41 3.49 13.30
C TRP A 379 -5.00 2.70 12.11
N GLY A 380 -4.38 1.58 11.71
CA GLY A 380 -4.94 0.66 10.69
C GLY A 380 -4.57 0.98 9.23
N GLY A 381 -3.80 2.02 8.99
CA GLY A 381 -3.30 2.41 7.67
C GLY A 381 -4.21 3.40 6.95
N ASN A 382 -3.56 4.25 6.15
CA ASN A 382 -4.13 5.30 5.29
C ASN A 382 -4.88 6.44 5.99
N LEU A 383 -4.21 7.08 6.96
CA LEU A 383 -4.62 8.38 7.46
C LEU A 383 -4.12 9.53 6.58
N TYR A 384 -4.82 9.76 5.48
CA TYR A 384 -4.69 10.96 4.65
C TYR A 384 -4.76 12.29 5.44
N PRO A 385 -5.57 12.43 6.52
CA PRO A 385 -5.55 13.62 7.36
C PRO A 385 -4.21 13.94 8.02
N SER A 386 -3.47 12.92 8.47
CA SER A 386 -2.14 13.13 9.07
C SER A 386 -1.12 13.52 8.03
N ALA A 387 -1.27 13.08 6.77
CA ALA A 387 -0.34 13.42 5.70
C ALA A 387 -0.38 14.92 5.36
N VAL A 388 -1.57 15.56 5.29
CA VAL A 388 -1.67 17.01 5.04
C VAL A 388 -1.07 17.79 6.20
N LEU A 389 -1.47 17.46 7.43
CA LEU A 389 -0.95 18.10 8.63
C LEU A 389 0.57 17.92 8.73
N SER A 390 1.07 16.70 8.47
CA SER A 390 2.49 16.38 8.43
C SER A 390 3.19 17.18 7.34
N ARG A 391 2.65 17.29 6.12
CA ARG A 391 3.26 18.09 5.05
C ARG A 391 3.38 19.56 5.45
N THR A 392 2.31 20.16 5.96
CA THR A 392 2.33 21.57 6.40
C THR A 392 3.33 21.77 7.53
N LEU A 393 3.31 20.90 8.53
CA LEU A 393 4.23 21.00 9.66
C LEU A 393 5.69 20.68 9.28
N SER A 394 5.95 19.80 8.31
CA SER A 394 7.29 19.53 7.79
C SER A 394 7.89 20.73 7.05
N ILE A 395 7.09 21.70 6.62
CA ILE A 395 7.56 22.96 6.05
C ILE A 395 7.70 24.02 7.14
N VAL A 396 6.70 24.17 8.00
CA VAL A 396 6.65 25.23 9.02
C VAL A 396 7.61 24.96 10.17
N ALA A 397 7.67 23.73 10.68
CA ALA A 397 8.43 23.41 11.88
C ALA A 397 9.94 23.61 11.70
N PRO A 398 10.58 23.22 10.58
CA PRO A 398 11.99 23.52 10.39
C PRO A 398 12.30 25.01 10.28
N LEU A 399 11.47 25.78 9.59
CA LEU A 399 11.66 27.23 9.46
C LEU A 399 11.52 27.92 10.83
N ALA A 400 10.49 27.54 11.58
CA ALA A 400 10.28 28.03 12.93
C ALA A 400 11.44 27.61 13.86
N LEU A 401 11.95 26.38 13.72
CA LEU A 401 13.07 25.89 14.50
C LEU A 401 14.34 26.70 14.18
N LEU A 402 14.68 26.87 12.91
CA LEU A 402 15.83 27.69 12.48
C LEU A 402 15.73 29.13 12.98
N ALA A 403 14.55 29.74 12.93
CA ALA A 403 14.31 31.08 13.46
C ALA A 403 14.52 31.13 14.98
N THR A 404 13.99 30.15 15.71
CA THR A 404 14.13 30.05 17.18
C THR A 404 15.59 29.84 17.57
N LEU A 405 16.31 28.95 16.86
CA LEU A 405 17.72 28.66 17.11
C LEU A 405 18.61 29.89 16.85
N LYS A 406 18.31 30.68 15.81
CA LYS A 406 19.02 31.91 15.48
C LYS A 406 18.81 33.02 16.52
N VAL A 407 17.59 33.15 17.05
CA VAL A 407 17.27 34.15 18.09
C VAL A 407 17.87 33.75 19.44
N ALA A 408 17.94 32.46 19.75
CA ALA A 408 18.38 31.96 21.03
C ALA A 408 19.92 31.86 21.21
N ASN A 409 20.73 32.24 20.20
CA ASN A 409 22.20 32.12 20.23
C ASN A 409 22.70 30.76 20.76
N LEU A 410 22.06 29.69 20.30
CA LEU A 410 22.36 28.35 20.78
C LEU A 410 23.75 27.87 20.29
N PRO A 411 24.46 27.07 21.08
CA PRO A 411 25.81 26.57 20.77
C PRO A 411 25.78 25.39 19.78
N ILE A 412 25.09 25.55 18.65
CA ILE A 412 25.03 24.56 17.57
C ILE A 412 25.96 25.02 16.44
N ASN A 413 26.84 24.14 15.97
CA ASN A 413 27.77 24.42 14.88
C ASN A 413 27.01 24.66 13.54
N VAL A 414 27.40 25.70 12.80
CA VAL A 414 26.88 26.09 11.48
C VAL A 414 26.84 24.93 10.49
N ASP A 415 27.89 24.10 10.41
CA ASP A 415 27.96 22.95 9.48
C ASP A 415 26.84 21.94 9.70
N SER A 416 26.33 21.89 10.93
CA SER A 416 25.32 20.93 11.37
C SER A 416 23.93 21.43 11.03
N LEU A 417 23.75 22.74 11.16
CA LEU A 417 22.56 23.44 10.69
C LEU A 417 22.44 23.34 9.18
N ILE A 418 23.57 23.47 8.46
CA ILE A 418 23.65 23.25 7.01
C ILE A 418 23.27 21.81 6.68
N PHE A 419 23.88 20.81 7.32
CA PHE A 419 23.55 19.40 7.07
C PHE A 419 22.07 19.10 7.36
N PHE A 420 21.52 19.61 8.47
CA PHE A 420 20.10 19.49 8.78
C PHE A 420 19.21 20.12 7.69
N GLY A 421 19.56 21.32 7.20
CA GLY A 421 18.89 21.96 6.08
C GLY A 421 18.95 21.14 4.79
N VAL A 422 20.10 20.54 4.48
CA VAL A 422 20.29 19.64 3.33
C VAL A 422 19.34 18.44 3.43
N ILE A 423 19.24 17.79 4.60
CA ILE A 423 18.31 16.67 4.79
C ILE A 423 16.87 17.09 4.55
N LEU A 424 16.46 18.24 5.06
CA LEU A 424 15.08 18.73 4.91
C LEU A 424 14.73 19.02 3.46
N ILE A 425 15.67 19.61 2.70
CA ILE A 425 15.42 19.98 1.30
C ILE A 425 15.59 18.78 0.39
N LEU A 426 16.77 18.15 0.39
CA LEU A 426 17.14 17.07 -0.54
C LEU A 426 16.57 15.71 -0.11
N GLY A 427 16.47 15.45 1.19
CA GLY A 427 15.96 14.19 1.73
C GLY A 427 14.44 14.14 1.85
N LEU A 428 13.77 15.29 2.05
CA LEU A 428 12.32 15.33 2.28
C LEU A 428 11.55 16.16 1.23
N ALA A 429 11.84 17.46 1.10
CA ALA A 429 11.00 18.38 0.34
C ALA A 429 11.00 18.11 -1.17
N ILE A 430 12.19 18.00 -1.79
CA ILE A 430 12.32 17.76 -3.23
C ILE A 430 11.75 16.38 -3.63
N PRO A 431 12.13 15.26 -2.99
CA PRO A 431 11.59 13.95 -3.36
C PRO A 431 10.07 13.87 -3.17
N GLY A 432 9.56 14.47 -2.09
CA GLY A 432 8.11 14.58 -1.86
C GLY A 432 7.39 15.40 -2.93
N ALA A 433 7.99 16.52 -3.38
CA ALA A 433 7.44 17.33 -4.45
C ALA A 433 7.45 16.60 -5.81
N ILE A 434 8.53 15.90 -6.15
CA ILE A 434 8.63 15.10 -7.39
C ILE A 434 7.59 13.98 -7.38
N ALA A 435 7.47 13.25 -6.26
CA ALA A 435 6.47 12.19 -6.12
C ALA A 435 5.04 12.72 -6.34
N GLN A 436 4.73 13.89 -5.76
CA GLN A 436 3.41 14.51 -5.90
C GLN A 436 3.17 15.10 -7.27
N PHE A 437 4.19 15.68 -7.91
CA PHE A 437 4.09 16.12 -9.30
C PHE A 437 3.75 14.94 -10.23
N TRP A 438 4.39 13.78 -10.03
CA TRP A 438 4.04 12.57 -10.78
C TRP A 438 2.63 12.07 -10.44
N ARG A 439 2.25 12.11 -9.15
CA ARG A 439 0.90 11.75 -8.70
C ARG A 439 -0.17 12.63 -9.36
N ASP A 440 0.05 13.92 -9.50
CA ASP A 440 -0.89 14.85 -10.12
C ASP A 440 -0.95 14.66 -11.64
N LYS A 441 0.19 14.43 -12.30
CA LYS A 441 0.26 14.27 -13.77
C LYS A 441 -0.33 12.94 -14.26
N SER A 442 0.00 11.85 -13.58
CA SER A 442 -0.41 10.48 -13.95
C SER A 442 -0.89 9.71 -12.72
N PRO A 443 -2.06 10.05 -12.15
CA PRO A 443 -2.50 9.52 -10.86
C PRO A 443 -2.75 8.01 -10.88
N VAL A 444 -3.19 7.44 -12.01
CA VAL A 444 -3.40 5.99 -12.14
C VAL A 444 -2.09 5.21 -12.21
N GLU A 445 -1.15 5.66 -13.05
CA GLU A 445 0.14 4.98 -13.26
C GLU A 445 1.04 5.08 -12.02
N SER A 446 1.12 6.28 -11.41
CA SER A 446 1.89 6.50 -10.18
C SER A 446 1.36 5.67 -9.01
N ASN A 447 0.04 5.53 -8.87
CA ASN A 447 -0.57 4.65 -7.87
C ASN A 447 -0.16 3.18 -8.07
N HIS A 448 -0.27 2.70 -9.31
CA HIS A 448 0.12 1.35 -9.67
C HIS A 448 1.62 1.10 -9.42
N HIS A 449 2.47 2.07 -9.75
CA HIS A 449 3.90 2.00 -9.46
C HIS A 449 4.17 1.92 -7.96
N SER A 450 3.56 2.81 -7.17
CA SER A 450 3.72 2.86 -5.71
C SER A 450 3.35 1.52 -5.05
N LYS A 451 2.20 0.92 -5.40
CA LYS A 451 1.75 -0.36 -4.81
C LYS A 451 2.65 -1.57 -5.13
N ASN A 452 3.49 -1.48 -6.16
CA ASN A 452 4.38 -2.57 -6.57
C ASN A 452 5.81 -2.41 -6.06
N TRP A 453 6.23 -1.20 -5.72
CA TRP A 453 7.61 -0.85 -5.40
C TRP A 453 7.78 -0.20 -4.02
N LYS A 454 6.72 -0.19 -3.21
CA LYS A 454 6.72 0.39 -1.86
C LYS A 454 7.81 -0.16 -0.95
N PHE A 455 8.20 -1.43 -1.13
CA PHE A 455 9.31 -2.05 -0.40
C PHE A 455 10.66 -1.32 -0.54
N ILE A 456 10.90 -0.60 -1.65
CA ILE A 456 12.13 0.19 -1.82
C ILE A 456 12.23 1.26 -0.73
N GLY A 457 11.11 1.93 -0.41
CA GLY A 457 11.09 2.91 0.65
C GLY A 457 11.36 2.31 2.03
N VAL A 458 10.93 1.06 2.26
CA VAL A 458 11.22 0.30 3.49
C VAL A 458 12.70 -0.07 3.53
N LEU A 459 13.26 -0.65 2.47
CA LEU A 459 14.66 -1.04 2.41
C LEU A 459 15.61 0.16 2.56
N ALA A 460 15.24 1.32 2.00
CA ALA A 460 16.01 2.54 2.19
C ALA A 460 16.11 2.94 3.66
N VAL A 461 15.01 2.86 4.42
CA VAL A 461 15.02 3.12 5.87
C VAL A 461 15.81 2.05 6.62
N ALA A 462 15.72 0.79 6.20
CA ALA A 462 16.52 -0.29 6.79
C ALA A 462 18.02 -0.05 6.57
N PHE A 463 18.44 0.36 5.38
CA PHE A 463 19.84 0.70 5.09
C PHE A 463 20.32 1.92 5.88
N MET A 464 19.46 2.94 5.99
CA MET A 464 19.71 4.09 6.85
C MET A 464 19.89 3.66 8.32
N ALA A 465 19.05 2.76 8.83
CA ALA A 465 19.14 2.21 10.18
C ALA A 465 20.43 1.40 10.38
N LEU A 466 20.83 0.60 9.39
CA LEU A 466 22.10 -0.14 9.40
C LEU A 466 23.30 0.79 9.44
N ALA A 467 23.36 1.78 8.55
CA ALA A 467 24.45 2.76 8.52
C ALA A 467 24.52 3.55 9.84
N THR A 468 23.36 3.91 10.41
CA THR A 468 23.26 4.59 11.70
C THR A 468 23.76 3.71 12.84
N GLY A 469 23.32 2.44 12.89
CA GLY A 469 23.79 1.45 13.86
C GLY A 469 25.31 1.27 13.78
N PHE A 470 25.86 1.17 12.58
CA PHE A 470 27.31 1.06 12.38
C PHE A 470 28.06 2.33 12.81
N GLN A 471 27.59 3.51 12.42
CA GLN A 471 28.31 4.77 12.65
C GLN A 471 28.33 5.19 14.12
N PHE A 472 27.23 4.96 14.84
CA PHE A 472 27.08 5.44 16.23
C PHE A 472 27.39 4.39 17.29
N THR A 473 27.69 3.15 16.89
CA THR A 473 28.17 2.15 17.84
C THR A 473 29.68 2.31 18.04
N PRO A 474 30.18 2.41 19.29
CA PRO A 474 31.61 2.38 19.56
C PRO A 474 32.22 1.05 19.08
N SER A 475 33.41 1.07 18.49
CA SER A 475 34.15 -0.17 18.17
C SER A 475 34.47 -0.98 19.43
N THR A 476 34.59 -0.31 20.58
CA THR A 476 34.82 -0.90 21.90
C THR A 476 33.55 -1.38 22.59
N PHE A 477 32.38 -1.32 21.96
CA PHE A 477 31.09 -1.58 22.61
C PHE A 477 31.05 -2.93 23.35
N ILE A 478 31.54 -4.01 22.74
CA ILE A 478 31.52 -5.35 23.35
C ILE A 478 32.49 -5.44 24.54
N SER A 479 33.68 -4.85 24.42
CA SER A 479 34.62 -4.79 25.54
C SER A 479 34.12 -3.90 26.67
N ASP A 480 33.48 -2.77 26.36
CA ASP A 480 32.92 -1.86 27.36
C ASP A 480 31.69 -2.45 28.07
N LEU A 481 30.92 -3.29 27.37
CA LEU A 481 29.74 -3.95 27.93
C LEU A 481 30.09 -5.18 28.79
N PHE A 482 31.05 -6.01 28.35
CA PHE A 482 31.31 -7.33 28.94
C PHE A 482 32.70 -7.51 29.56
N SER A 483 33.68 -6.67 29.24
CA SER A 483 35.08 -6.85 29.69
C SER A 483 35.64 -5.63 30.43
N ALA A 484 34.81 -4.70 30.87
CA ALA A 484 35.29 -3.45 31.43
C ALA A 484 35.99 -3.67 32.79
N THR A 485 37.26 -3.31 32.87
CA THR A 485 37.97 -2.99 34.12
C THR A 485 37.43 -1.72 34.79
N ASP A 486 36.57 -0.95 34.11
CA ASP A 486 35.95 0.30 34.59
C ASP A 486 34.42 0.20 34.61
N MET A 487 33.88 0.00 35.81
CA MET A 487 32.45 -0.20 36.08
C MET A 487 31.57 1.00 35.65
N ASN A 488 32.16 2.21 35.57
CA ASN A 488 31.44 3.42 35.16
C ASN A 488 31.10 3.42 33.66
N ARG A 489 31.95 2.83 32.81
CA ARG A 489 31.71 2.76 31.37
C ARG A 489 30.60 1.78 31.01
N SER A 490 30.62 0.59 31.62
CA SER A 490 29.55 -0.40 31.45
C SER A 490 28.20 0.16 31.93
N LEU A 491 28.19 0.86 33.07
CA LEU A 491 26.98 1.53 33.59
C LEU A 491 26.45 2.61 32.63
N ALA A 492 27.34 3.43 32.03
CA ALA A 492 26.94 4.45 31.05
C ALA A 492 26.33 3.83 29.77
N CYS A 493 26.90 2.73 29.27
CA CYS A 493 26.33 1.99 28.14
C CYS A 493 24.93 1.44 28.45
N LEU A 494 24.76 0.84 29.64
CA LEU A 494 23.47 0.33 30.10
C LEU A 494 22.43 1.44 30.28
N GLN A 495 22.84 2.60 30.80
CA GLN A 495 21.96 3.77 30.94
C GLN A 495 21.49 4.29 29.58
N GLN A 496 22.38 4.39 28.58
CA GLN A 496 21.98 4.82 27.24
C GLN A 496 21.02 3.84 26.57
N LEU A 497 21.26 2.53 26.72
CA LEU A 497 20.34 1.51 26.23
C LEU A 497 18.98 1.61 26.93
N ALA A 498 18.96 1.77 28.25
CA ALA A 498 17.74 1.94 29.03
C ALA A 498 16.94 3.19 28.62
N ILE A 499 17.60 4.32 28.38
CA ILE A 499 16.97 5.56 27.90
C ILE A 499 16.37 5.34 26.51
N ALA A 500 17.12 4.73 25.58
CA ALA A 500 16.62 4.44 24.24
C ALA A 500 15.38 3.52 24.27
N THR A 501 15.42 2.46 25.09
CA THR A 501 14.27 1.58 25.31
C THR A 501 13.09 2.31 25.93
N LEU A 502 13.34 3.15 26.95
CA LEU A 502 12.30 3.94 27.62
C LEU A 502 11.61 4.89 26.64
N VAL A 503 12.36 5.60 25.79
CA VAL A 503 11.79 6.48 24.75
C VAL A 503 10.90 5.68 23.80
N PHE A 504 11.35 4.51 23.33
CA PHE A 504 10.56 3.67 22.44
C PHE A 504 9.27 3.14 23.09
N VAL A 505 9.38 2.62 24.32
CA VAL A 505 8.23 2.15 25.11
C VAL A 505 7.26 3.29 25.40
N SER A 506 7.77 4.48 25.72
CA SER A 506 6.95 5.67 25.96
C SER A 506 6.17 6.09 24.71
N MET A 507 6.80 6.03 23.52
CA MET A 507 6.10 6.29 22.26
C MET A 507 4.98 5.28 22.00
N ARG A 508 5.20 3.99 22.31
CA ARG A 508 4.18 2.94 22.18
C ARG A 508 3.05 3.10 23.19
N LEU A 509 3.36 3.35 24.46
CA LEU A 509 2.36 3.61 25.50
C LEU A 509 1.53 4.85 25.16
N LEU A 510 2.16 5.92 24.69
CA LEU A 510 1.46 7.14 24.28
C LEU A 510 0.54 6.89 23.09
N ALA A 511 0.94 6.06 22.12
CA ALA A 511 0.08 5.65 21.02
C ALA A 511 -1.14 4.84 21.48
N VAL A 512 -0.94 3.90 22.41
CA VAL A 512 -2.04 3.11 23.01
C VAL A 512 -2.98 4.02 23.81
N LEU A 513 -2.43 4.89 24.65
CA LEU A 513 -3.20 5.85 25.45
C LEU A 513 -4.02 6.78 24.53
N THR A 514 -3.40 7.25 23.45
CA THR A 514 -4.08 8.06 22.43
C THR A 514 -5.26 7.30 21.84
N SER A 515 -5.06 6.04 21.42
CA SER A 515 -6.13 5.19 20.89
C SER A 515 -7.28 4.99 21.89
N VAL A 516 -6.97 4.81 23.17
CA VAL A 516 -7.98 4.69 24.24
C VAL A 516 -8.74 6.01 24.44
N LEU A 517 -8.03 7.14 24.48
CA LEU A 517 -8.62 8.47 24.69
C LEU A 517 -9.47 8.95 23.52
N THR A 518 -9.19 8.46 22.30
CA THR A 518 -9.93 8.80 21.08
C THR A 518 -11.05 7.81 20.76
N LYS A 519 -11.12 6.67 21.45
CA LYS A 519 -12.17 5.66 21.29
C LYS A 519 -13.56 6.27 21.51
N GLY A 520 -14.41 6.20 20.48
CA GLY A 520 -15.78 6.76 20.51
C GLY A 520 -15.88 8.28 20.30
N LYS A 521 -14.76 9.01 20.26
CA LYS A 521 -14.70 10.44 19.91
C LYS A 521 -14.37 10.69 18.44
N LEU A 522 -13.90 9.65 17.77
CA LEU A 522 -13.67 9.58 16.33
C LEU A 522 -14.93 8.99 15.68
N SER A 523 -15.41 9.61 14.60
CA SER A 523 -16.49 9.05 13.77
C SER A 523 -16.11 7.65 13.25
N LYS A 524 -17.08 6.86 12.77
CA LYS A 524 -16.83 5.56 12.11
C LYS A 524 -15.84 5.62 10.93
N ALA A 525 -15.59 6.83 10.39
CA ALA A 525 -14.61 7.06 9.33
C ALA A 525 -13.21 7.44 9.86
N GLU A 526 -13.11 7.77 11.15
CA GLU A 526 -11.90 8.22 11.85
C GLU A 526 -11.36 7.18 12.84
N ALA A 527 -12.24 6.33 13.38
CA ALA A 527 -11.91 5.15 14.18
C ALA A 527 -11.53 3.98 13.27
#